data_AF-A0A3D3LHR3-F1
#
_entry.id   AF-A0A3D3LHR3-F1
#
_cell.length_a   1.000
_cell.length_b   1.000
_cell.length_c   1.000
_cell.angle_alpha   90.00
_cell.angle_beta   90.00
_cell.angle_gamma   90.00
#
_symmetry.space_group_name_H-M   'P 1'
#
loop_
_entity.id
_entity.type
_entity.pdbx_description
1 polymer ?
#
loop_
_entity_poly.entity_id
_entity_poly.type
_entity_poly.pdbx_seq_one_letter_code
_entity_poly.pdbx_strand_id
1 'polypeptide(L)'
;DANVLIFERIREEIRNGKSALMAIDSGYSRALGTILDANITTLISAMILFYLGSGPVRGFAITLGIGIITSVFTAFTVTRLMVALKYSSKNRIEKLTI
;
A
#
# COMPACT_ATOMS: atom_id res chain seq x y z
N ASP A 1 -4.47 9.88 -2.32
CA ASP A 1 -3.64 10.16 -1.13
C ASP A 1 -2.30 9.45 -1.11
N ALA A 2 -2.27 8.12 -1.21
CA ALA A 2 -1.04 7.32 -1.15
C ALA A 2 0.11 7.83 -2.04
N ASN A 3 -0.15 8.14 -3.32
CA ASN A 3 0.90 8.60 -4.24
C ASN A 3 1.44 9.99 -3.88
N VAL A 4 0.59 10.90 -3.41
CA VAL A 4 1.00 12.25 -2.97
C VAL A 4 1.84 12.15 -1.70
N LEU A 5 1.45 11.30 -0.75
CA LEU A 5 2.19 11.06 0.50
C LEU A 5 3.60 10.51 0.24
N ILE A 6 3.73 9.54 -0.69
CA ILE A 6 5.04 9.02 -1.13
C ILE A 6 5.89 10.16 -1.70
N PHE A 7 5.32 10.98 -2.58
CA PHE A 7 6.05 12.07 -3.23
C PHE A 7 6.50 13.15 -2.25
N GLU A 8 5.63 13.53 -1.31
CA GLU A 8 5.97 14.46 -0.23
C GLU A 8 7.08 13.91 0.66
N ARG A 9 7.01 12.63 1.03
CA ARG A 9 8.03 12.03 1.88
C ARG A 9 9.39 11.91 1.20
N ILE A 10 9.41 11.54 -0.08
CA ILE A 10 10.65 11.53 -0.88
C ILE A 10 11.24 12.95 -0.95
N ARG A 11 10.40 13.96 -1.19
CA ARG A 11 10.84 15.37 -1.24
C ARG A 11 11.40 15.83 0.10
N GLU A 12 10.83 15.37 1.21
CA GLU A 12 11.29 15.68 2.57
C GLU A 12 12.64 15.01 2.89
N GLU A 13 12.82 13.74 2.51
CA GLU A 13 14.08 13.01 2.70
C GLU A 13 15.22 13.59 1.83
N ILE A 14 14.92 14.06 0.61
CA ILE A 14 15.86 14.81 -0.24
C ILE A 14 16.23 16.14 0.43
N ARG A 15 15.27 16.86 1.01
CA ARG A 15 15.52 18.12 1.73
C ARG A 15 16.38 17.92 2.97
N ASN A 16 16.31 16.75 3.60
CA ASN A 16 17.15 16.33 4.72
C ASN A 16 18.56 15.84 4.29
N GLY A 17 18.94 16.03 3.03
CA GLY A 17 20.30 15.80 2.53
C GLY A 17 20.61 14.36 2.13
N LYS A 18 19.62 13.47 2.04
CA LYS A 18 19.85 12.11 1.53
C LYS A 18 19.99 12.10 0.02
N SER A 19 20.88 11.24 -0.49
CA SER A 19 20.96 10.91 -1.92
C SER A 19 19.59 10.54 -2.46
N ALA A 20 19.24 11.05 -3.65
CA ALA A 20 17.93 10.85 -4.26
C ALA A 20 17.53 9.37 -4.32
N LEU A 21 18.48 8.46 -4.59
CA LEU A 21 18.21 7.03 -4.62
C LEU A 21 17.82 6.47 -3.24
N MET A 22 18.55 6.86 -2.19
CA MET A 22 18.26 6.41 -0.81
C MET A 22 16.98 7.06 -0.27
N ALA A 23 16.67 8.29 -0.66
CA ALA A 23 15.44 8.98 -0.31
C ALA A 23 14.22 8.31 -0.94
N ILE A 24 14.33 7.85 -2.19
CA ILE A 24 13.26 7.10 -2.87
C ILE A 24 13.01 5.76 -2.17
N ASP A 25 14.05 4.96 -1.94
CA ASP A 25 13.91 3.62 -1.36
C ASP A 25 13.39 3.69 0.09
N SER A 26 13.93 4.62 0.88
CA SER A 26 13.49 4.86 2.25
C SER A 26 12.09 5.47 2.34
N GLY A 27 11.75 6.37 1.41
CA GLY A 27 10.43 6.99 1.30
C GLY A 27 9.37 5.96 0.95
N TYR A 28 9.64 5.06 0.00
CA TYR A 28 8.75 3.98 -0.38
C TYR A 28 8.48 3.02 0.77
N SER A 29 9.52 2.52 1.44
CA SER A 29 9.36 1.53 2.53
C SER A 29 8.48 2.07 3.66
N ARG A 30 8.68 3.33 4.07
CA ARG A 30 7.88 3.95 5.15
C ARG A 30 6.47 4.30 4.70
N ALA A 31 6.33 4.91 3.53
CA ALA A 31 5.04 5.33 3.02
C ALA A 31 4.11 4.12 2.78
N LEU A 32 4.65 2.97 2.32
CA LEU A 32 3.86 1.75 2.18
C LEU A 32 3.28 1.27 3.52
N GLY A 33 4.03 1.37 4.61
CA GLY A 33 3.53 1.07 5.96
C GLY A 33 2.38 1.98 6.37
N THR A 34 2.55 3.30 6.20
CA THR A 34 1.50 4.28 6.51
C THR A 34 0.24 4.09 5.65
N ILE A 35 0.40 3.75 4.38
CA ILE A 35 -0.73 3.46 3.48
C ILE A 35 -1.48 2.21 3.95
N LEU A 36 -0.76 1.16 4.37
CA LEU A 36 -1.38 -0.06 4.88
C LEU A 36 -2.20 0.23 6.15
N ASP A 37 -1.62 0.97 7.10
CA ASP A 37 -2.28 1.34 8.35
C ASP A 37 -3.54 2.21 8.11
N ALA A 38 -3.47 3.15 7.17
CA ALA A 38 -4.62 3.97 6.79
C ALA A 38 -5.78 3.13 6.23
N ASN A 39 -5.46 2.12 5.39
CA ASN A 39 -6.48 1.20 4.85
C ASN A 39 -7.08 0.32 5.95
N ILE A 40 -6.27 -0.17 6.90
CA ILE A 40 -6.75 -0.94 8.05
C ILE A 40 -7.70 -0.10 8.91
N THR A 41 -7.33 1.15 9.21
CA THR A 41 -8.18 2.06 9.97
C THR A 41 -9.51 2.32 9.26
N THR A 42 -9.47 2.46 7.93
CA THR A 42 -10.67 2.64 7.09
C THR A 42 -11.59 1.41 7.13
N LEU A 43 -11.02 0.20 7.17
CA LEU A 43 -11.78 -1.04 7.34
C LEU A 43 -12.51 -1.06 8.69
N ILE A 44 -11.84 -0.63 9.76
CA ILE A 44 -12.44 -0.53 11.09
C ILE A 44 -13.60 0.48 11.07
N SER A 45 -13.41 1.64 10.44
CA SER A 45 -14.49 2.63 10.25
C SER A 45 -15.66 2.04 9.45
N ALA A 46 -15.42 1.28 8.39
CA ALA A 46 -16.46 0.62 7.61
C ALA A 46 -17.26 -0.37 8.47
N MET A 47 -16.58 -1.16 9.32
CA MET A 47 -17.25 -2.08 10.25
C MET A 47 -18.12 -1.35 11.26
N ILE A 48 -17.62 -0.25 11.83
CA ILE A 48 -18.38 0.60 12.77
C ILE A 48 -19.62 1.18 12.08
N LEU A 49 -19.47 1.72 10.86
CA LEU A 49 -20.57 2.27 10.08
C LEU A 49 -21.61 1.21 9.70
N PHE A 50 -21.21 -0.04 9.47
CA PHE A 50 -22.14 -1.13 9.21
C PHE A 50 -22.96 -1.52 10.44
N TYR A 51 -22.31 -1.51 11.62
CA TYR A 51 -22.93 -1.91 12.89
C TYR A 51 -23.81 -0.81 13.50
N LEU A 52 -23.35 0.44 13.50
CA LEU A 52 -24.06 1.58 14.07
C LEU A 52 -24.92 2.34 13.03
N GLY A 53 -24.62 2.22 11.74
CA GLY A 53 -25.33 2.95 10.70
C GLY A 53 -26.69 2.37 10.37
N SER A 54 -27.64 3.26 10.05
CA SER A 54 -28.99 2.92 9.62
C SER A 54 -29.32 3.54 8.27
N GLY A 55 -30.26 2.93 7.53
CA GLY A 55 -30.72 3.42 6.24
C GLY A 55 -29.59 3.60 5.22
N PRO A 56 -29.38 4.81 4.66
CA PRO A 56 -28.36 5.06 3.63
C PRO A 56 -26.91 4.77 4.08
N VAL A 57 -26.59 4.99 5.36
CA VAL A 57 -25.24 4.82 5.90
C VAL A 57 -24.81 3.35 5.89
N ARG A 58 -25.76 2.44 6.11
CA ARG A 58 -25.50 0.99 6.04
C ARG A 58 -25.24 0.54 4.59
N GLY A 59 -25.95 1.12 3.62
CA GLY A 59 -25.69 0.88 2.19
C GLY A 59 -24.29 1.34 1.77
N PHE A 60 -23.89 2.54 2.21
CA PHE A 60 -22.53 3.05 2.01
C PHE A 60 -21.47 2.13 2.64
N ALA A 61 -21.68 1.67 3.87
CA ALA A 61 -20.75 0.79 4.57
C ALA A 61 -20.54 -0.55 3.83
N ILE A 62 -21.58 -1.09 3.20
CA ILE A 62 -21.48 -2.33 2.40
C ILE A 62 -20.61 -2.10 1.16
N THR A 63 -20.86 -1.02 0.39
CA THR A 63 -20.04 -0.70 -0.79
C THR A 63 -18.59 -0.43 -0.42
N LEU A 64 -18.36 0.30 0.68
CA LEU A 64 -17.03 0.57 1.22
C LEU A 64 -16.32 -0.75 1.61
N GLY A 65 -17.03 -1.64 2.30
CA GLY A 65 -16.51 -2.95 2.71
C GLY A 65 -16.10 -3.83 1.51
N ILE A 66 -16.95 -3.92 0.48
CA ILE A 66 -16.63 -4.65 -0.75
C ILE A 66 -15.39 -4.04 -1.43
N GLY A 67 -15.32 -2.71 -1.54
CA GLY A 67 -14.17 -2.01 -2.11
C GLY A 67 -12.86 -2.33 -1.39
N ILE A 68 -12.88 -2.36 -0.05
CA ILE A 68 -11.68 -2.70 0.73
C ILE A 68 -11.29 -4.17 0.55
N ILE A 69 -12.24 -5.12 0.57
CA ILE A 69 -11.95 -6.55 0.35
C ILE A 69 -11.30 -6.76 -1.03
N THR A 70 -11.87 -6.15 -2.08
CA THR A 70 -11.28 -6.21 -3.43
C THR A 70 -9.88 -5.61 -3.44
N SER A 71 -9.68 -4.47 -2.77
CA SER A 71 -8.37 -3.80 -2.72
C SER A 71 -7.32 -4.62 -1.95
N VAL A 72 -7.70 -5.28 -0.85
CA VAL A 72 -6.82 -6.19 -0.09
C VAL A 72 -6.47 -7.43 -0.92
N PHE A 73 -7.44 -8.00 -1.63
CA PHE A 73 -7.20 -9.14 -2.52
C PHE A 73 -6.23 -8.77 -3.65
N THR A 74 -6.43 -7.61 -4.28
CA THR A 74 -5.49 -7.06 -5.28
C THR A 74 -4.12 -6.83 -4.66
N ALA A 75 -4.03 -6.21 -3.48
CA ALA A 75 -2.76 -5.96 -2.81
C ALA A 75 -2.01 -7.27 -2.49
N PHE A 76 -2.71 -8.31 -2.02
CA PHE A 76 -2.11 -9.62 -1.74
C PHE A 76 -1.61 -10.31 -3.02
N THR A 77 -2.41 -10.27 -4.08
CA THR A 77 -2.07 -10.84 -5.39
C THR A 77 -0.89 -10.11 -6.03
N VAL A 78 -0.92 -8.77 -6.01
CA VAL A 78 0.16 -7.92 -6.52
C VAL A 78 1.43 -8.10 -5.69
N THR A 79 1.34 -8.21 -4.37
CA THR A 79 2.49 -8.48 -3.51
C THR A 79 3.12 -9.83 -3.83
N ARG A 80 2.30 -10.90 -3.98
CA ARG A 80 2.78 -12.20 -4.44
C ARG A 80 3.46 -12.11 -5.80
N LEU A 81 2.86 -11.37 -6.74
CA LEU A 81 3.41 -11.16 -8.08
C LEU A 81 4.73 -10.40 -8.02
N MET A 82 4.84 -9.32 -7.24
CA MET A 82 6.07 -8.55 -7.09
C MET A 82 7.17 -9.36 -6.40
N VAL A 83 6.84 -10.13 -5.36
CA VAL A 83 7.80 -11.04 -4.71
C VAL A 83 8.25 -12.14 -5.68
N ALA A 84 7.32 -12.74 -6.42
CA ALA A 84 7.63 -13.75 -7.44
C ALA A 84 8.50 -13.17 -8.57
N LEU A 85 8.21 -11.96 -9.05
CA LEU A 85 9.02 -11.27 -10.06
C LEU A 85 10.42 -10.93 -9.51
N LYS A 86 10.53 -10.48 -8.26
CA LYS A 86 11.82 -10.18 -7.62
C LYS A 86 12.65 -11.45 -7.41
N TYR A 87 12.03 -12.56 -6.99
CA TYR A 87 12.71 -13.86 -6.86
C TYR A 87 13.07 -14.48 -8.21
N SER A 88 12.17 -14.42 -9.20
CA SER A 88 12.43 -14.91 -10.56
C SER A 88 13.52 -14.10 -11.25
N SER A 89 13.56 -12.79 -11.01
CA SER A 89 14.67 -11.92 -11.45
C SER A 89 15.97 -12.32 -10.77
N LYS A 90 15.99 -12.50 -9.43
CA LYS A 90 17.20 -12.91 -8.68
C LYS A 90 17.76 -14.27 -9.15
N ASN A 91 16.91 -15.26 -9.38
CA ASN A 91 17.31 -16.57 -9.91
C ASN A 91 17.77 -16.54 -11.39
N ARG A 92 17.39 -15.52 -12.15
CA ARG A 92 17.80 -15.35 -13.56
C ARG A 92 19.15 -14.64 -13.70
N ILE A 93 19.55 -13.81 -12.73
CA ILE A 93 20.90 -13.20 -12.70
C ILE A 93 21.97 -14.22 -12.26
N GLU A 94 21.64 -15.12 -11.33
CA GLU A 94 22.58 -16.15 -10.86
C GLU A 94 22.90 -17.21 -11.95
N LYS A 95 21.98 -17.43 -12.90
CA LYS A 95 22.19 -18.32 -14.06
C LYS A 95 22.91 -17.69 -15.26
N LEU A 96 23.18 -16.38 -15.25
CA LEU A 96 23.89 -15.67 -16.32
C LEU A 96 25.33 -15.30 -15.94
N THR A 97 25.79 -15.69 -14.75
CA THR A 97 27.15 -15.42 -14.24
C THR A 97 28.00 -16.69 -14.18
N ILE A 98 27.65 -17.73 -14.95
CA ILE A 98 28.46 -18.94 -15.13
C ILE A 98 28.77 -19.10 -16.61
#